data_AF-A0A2D4EUI7-F1
#
_entry.id   AF-A0A2D4EUI7-F1
#
_cell.length_a   1.000
_cell.length_b   1.000
_cell.length_c   1.000
_cell.angle_alpha   90.00
_cell.angle_beta   90.00
_cell.angle_gamma   90.00
#
_symmetry.space_group_name_H-M   'P 1'
#
loop_
_entity.id
_entity.type
_entity.pdbx_description
1 polymer ?
#
loop_
_entity_poly.entity_id
_entity_poly.type
_entity_poly.pdbx_seq_one_letter_code
_entity_poly.pdbx_strand_id
1 'polypeptide(L)'
;SQGAHRAGLAKIVPPKEWKPRKWYDDIDDLVIPAPIQQVVTGQSGLFTQYNIQKKAMSVREFRRIANSDKFCTPRYTDFEDLERKYWKNLTFNAPIYGADVNGTLYDKHV
;
A
#
# COMPACT_ATOMS: atom_id res chain seq x y z
N SER A 1 24.61 9.14 -18.48
CA SER A 1 23.84 8.96 -17.23
C SER A 1 23.52 10.34 -16.67
N GLN A 2 22.26 10.63 -16.29
CA GLN A 2 21.85 11.92 -15.71
C GLN A 2 22.01 12.00 -14.18
N GLY A 3 22.75 11.05 -13.57
CA GLY A 3 23.04 11.08 -12.14
C GLY A 3 21.90 10.64 -11.21
N ALA A 4 20.72 10.27 -11.71
CA ALA A 4 19.55 9.90 -10.89
C ALA A 4 19.84 8.79 -9.86
N HIS A 5 20.64 7.79 -10.23
CA HIS A 5 21.07 6.69 -9.36
C HIS A 5 21.78 7.16 -8.07
N ARG A 6 22.38 8.37 -8.06
CA ARG A 6 23.07 8.91 -6.88
C ARG A 6 22.11 9.21 -5.71
N ALA A 7 20.84 9.47 -5.98
CA ALA A 7 19.84 9.72 -4.95
C ALA A 7 19.26 8.43 -4.35
N GLY A 8 19.50 7.26 -4.94
CA GLY A 8 18.91 5.97 -4.53
C GLY A 8 17.43 5.79 -4.92
N LEU A 9 16.75 6.85 -5.37
CA LEU A 9 15.36 6.83 -5.83
C LEU A 9 15.15 7.84 -6.96
N ALA A 10 14.39 7.47 -8.00
CA ALA A 10 13.98 8.35 -9.08
C ALA A 10 12.48 8.18 -9.36
N LYS A 11 11.80 9.29 -9.67
CA LYS A 11 10.40 9.29 -10.10
C LYS A 11 10.33 9.55 -11.60
N ILE A 12 9.71 8.63 -12.35
CA ILE A 12 9.46 8.77 -13.79
C ILE A 12 7.95 8.92 -13.97
N VAL A 13 7.51 10.06 -14.52
CA VAL A 13 6.11 10.28 -14.86
C VAL A 13 5.93 9.90 -16.34
N PRO A 14 5.12 8.88 -16.67
CA PRO A 14 4.91 8.49 -18.07
C PRO A 14 4.12 9.56 -18.83
N PRO A 15 4.13 9.53 -20.17
CA PRO A 15 3.23 10.34 -20.99
C PRO A 15 1.77 10.14 -20.58
N LYS A 16 0.96 11.21 -20.61
CA LYS A 16 -0.43 11.20 -20.07
C LYS A 16 -1.35 10.24 -20.83
N GLU A 17 -1.04 9.99 -22.09
CA GLU A 17 -1.75 9.10 -23.00
C GLU A 17 -1.44 7.62 -22.73
N TRP A 18 -0.30 7.31 -22.10
CA TRP A 18 0.08 5.94 -21.81
C TRP A 18 -0.74 5.41 -20.62
N LYS A 19 -1.39 4.26 -20.81
CA LYS A 19 -2.15 3.56 -19.78
C LYS A 19 -1.83 2.07 -19.85
N PRO A 20 -1.41 1.43 -18.74
CA PRO A 20 -1.06 0.01 -18.76
C PRO A 20 -2.29 -0.92 -18.77
N ARG A 21 -3.45 -0.36 -18.44
CA ARG A 21 -4.73 -1.05 -18.39
C ARG A 21 -5.85 -0.07 -18.72
N LYS A 22 -6.89 -0.53 -19.40
CA LYS A 22 -8.03 0.33 -19.74
C LYS A 22 -8.95 0.67 -18.56
N TRP A 23 -9.22 -0.28 -17.66
CA TRP A 23 -10.10 -0.14 -16.48
C TRP A 23 -9.73 -1.15 -15.38
N TYR A 24 -10.07 -0.86 -14.13
CA TYR A 24 -9.77 -1.70 -12.96
C TYR A 24 -11.02 -2.24 -12.25
N ASP A 25 -12.20 -2.13 -12.86
CA ASP A 25 -13.47 -2.51 -12.21
C ASP A 25 -13.60 -4.02 -11.99
N ASP A 26 -12.77 -4.82 -12.66
CA ASP A 26 -12.78 -6.29 -12.64
C ASP A 26 -11.79 -6.91 -11.64
N ILE A 27 -11.08 -6.11 -10.84
CA ILE A 27 -10.07 -6.63 -9.91
C ILE A 27 -10.67 -7.08 -8.56
N ASP A 28 -11.95 -6.86 -8.32
CA ASP A 28 -12.59 -7.09 -7.03
C ASP A 28 -12.50 -8.55 -6.55
N ASP A 29 -12.54 -9.49 -7.50
CA ASP A 29 -12.49 -10.93 -7.23
C ASP A 29 -11.06 -11.48 -7.24
N LEU A 30 -10.04 -10.64 -7.47
CA LEU A 30 -8.63 -11.02 -7.35
C LEU A 30 -8.33 -11.46 -5.92
N VAL A 31 -7.65 -12.59 -5.78
CA VAL A 31 -7.31 -13.19 -4.50
C VAL A 31 -5.97 -12.69 -4.01
N ILE A 32 -5.93 -12.21 -2.77
CA ILE A 32 -4.73 -11.97 -1.99
C ILE A 32 -4.49 -13.24 -1.16
N PRO A 33 -3.54 -14.11 -1.55
CA PRO A 33 -3.41 -15.45 -0.95
C PRO A 33 -2.87 -15.42 0.49
N ALA A 34 -1.97 -14.48 0.79
CA ALA A 34 -1.29 -14.41 2.09
C ALA A 34 -1.18 -12.95 2.58
N PRO A 35 -2.30 -12.28 2.88
CA PRO A 35 -2.26 -10.92 3.43
C PRO A 35 -1.54 -10.92 4.78
N ILE A 36 -0.73 -9.89 5.05
CA ILE A 36 0.05 -9.78 6.29
C ILE A 36 -0.46 -8.64 7.16
N GLN A 37 -0.63 -8.87 8.45
CA GLN A 37 -0.82 -7.80 9.42
C GLN A 37 0.53 -7.30 9.91
N GLN A 38 0.76 -6.00 9.83
CA GLN A 38 2.02 -5.35 10.19
C GLN A 38 1.98 -4.91 11.64
N VAL A 39 2.55 -5.70 12.53
CA VAL A 39 2.68 -5.36 13.95
C VAL A 39 3.99 -4.62 14.14
N VAL A 40 3.92 -3.37 14.58
CA VAL A 40 5.09 -2.53 14.82
C VAL A 40 5.29 -2.32 16.31
N THR A 41 6.52 -2.52 16.78
CA THR A 41 6.96 -2.19 18.13
C THR A 41 8.16 -1.24 18.07
N GLY A 42 8.34 -0.42 19.10
CA GLY A 42 9.41 0.58 19.13
C GLY A 42 8.90 1.95 19.56
N GLN A 43 9.81 2.91 19.61
CA GLN A 43 9.54 4.27 20.07
C GLN A 43 10.63 5.23 19.61
N SER A 44 10.35 6.54 19.71
CA SER A 44 11.33 7.60 19.42
C SER A 44 12.01 7.50 18.05
N GLY A 45 11.25 7.08 17.03
CA GLY A 45 11.73 6.99 15.65
C GLY A 45 12.44 5.68 15.29
N LEU A 46 12.61 4.74 16.24
CA LEU A 46 13.19 3.43 16.00
C LEU A 46 12.16 2.32 16.21
N PHE A 47 11.97 1.50 15.18
CA PHE A 47 10.91 0.51 15.14
C PHE A 47 11.36 -0.83 14.56
N THR A 48 10.73 -1.90 15.04
CA THR A 48 10.81 -3.26 14.49
C THR A 48 9.41 -3.66 14.02
N GLN A 49 9.31 -4.18 12.79
CA GLN A 49 8.07 -4.68 12.23
C GLN A 49 8.05 -6.21 12.20
N TYR A 50 6.95 -6.81 12.65
CA TYR A 50 6.64 -8.22 12.55
C TYR A 50 5.43 -8.43 11.65
N ASN A 51 5.49 -9.43 10.77
CA ASN A 51 4.42 -9.74 9.83
C ASN A 51 3.64 -10.97 10.33
N ILE A 52 2.34 -10.82 10.56
CA ILE A 52 1.44 -11.92 10.92
C ILE A 52 0.56 -12.25 9.72
N GLN A 53 0.79 -13.40 9.10
CA GLN A 53 -0.04 -13.85 7.99
C GLN A 53 -1.50 -14.03 8.43
N LYS A 54 -2.43 -13.58 7.59
CA LYS A 54 -3.88 -13.72 7.74
C LYS A 54 -4.42 -14.67 6.68
N LYS A 55 -5.68 -15.06 6.84
CA LYS A 55 -6.38 -15.88 5.84
C LYS A 55 -6.50 -15.10 4.53
N ALA A 56 -6.48 -15.84 3.42
CA ALA A 56 -6.70 -15.29 2.09
C ALA A 56 -8.00 -14.47 2.05
N MET A 57 -8.00 -13.42 1.24
CA MET A 57 -9.16 -12.55 1.02
C MET A 57 -9.16 -12.02 -0.41
N SER A 58 -10.32 -11.62 -0.89
CA SER A 58 -10.48 -10.89 -2.15
C SER A 58 -10.05 -9.42 -2.01
N VAL A 59 -9.72 -8.77 -3.12
CA VAL A 59 -9.53 -7.31 -3.16
C VAL A 59 -10.77 -6.57 -2.69
N ARG A 60 -11.98 -7.07 -2.98
CA ARG A 60 -13.24 -6.50 -2.47
C ARG A 60 -13.27 -6.46 -0.94
N GLU A 61 -12.92 -7.57 -0.28
CA GLU A 61 -12.86 -7.64 1.18
C GLU A 61 -11.76 -6.73 1.75
N PHE A 62 -10.58 -6.76 1.14
CA PHE A 62 -9.46 -5.89 1.52
C PHE A 62 -9.85 -4.40 1.44
N ARG A 63 -10.47 -3.97 0.33
CA ARG A 63 -10.95 -2.59 0.13
C ARG A 63 -12.00 -2.19 1.17
N ARG A 64 -12.91 -3.11 1.55
CA ARG A 64 -13.88 -2.85 2.62
C ARG A 64 -13.20 -2.63 3.97
N ILE A 65 -12.19 -3.43 4.31
CA ILE A 65 -11.41 -3.27 5.54
C ILE A 65 -10.67 -1.93 5.52
N ALA A 66 -9.94 -1.63 4.44
CA ALA A 66 -9.16 -0.41 4.31
C ALA A 66 -9.99 0.88 4.40
N ASN A 67 -11.27 0.85 3.97
CA ASN A 67 -12.18 1.99 4.05
C ASN A 67 -13.11 1.98 5.28
N SER A 68 -13.00 0.99 6.16
CA SER A 68 -13.75 0.98 7.42
C SER A 68 -13.25 2.08 8.36
N ASP A 69 -14.11 2.57 9.26
CA ASP A 69 -13.76 3.61 10.24
C ASP A 69 -12.52 3.29 11.08
N LYS A 70 -12.19 2.00 11.23
CA LYS A 70 -11.02 1.55 11.99
C LYS A 70 -9.70 1.75 11.26
N PHE A 71 -9.68 1.61 9.94
CA PHE A 71 -8.45 1.56 9.14
C PHE A 71 -8.37 2.66 8.07
N CYS A 72 -9.44 3.43 7.89
CA CYS A 72 -9.47 4.50 6.91
C CYS A 72 -8.41 5.56 7.22
N THR A 73 -8.04 6.30 6.18
CA THR A 73 -7.06 7.38 6.30
C THR A 73 -7.63 8.44 7.27
N PRO A 74 -6.88 8.87 8.30
CA PRO A 74 -7.34 9.94 9.18
C PRO A 74 -7.48 11.25 8.39
N ARG A 75 -8.28 12.19 8.88
CA ARG A 75 -8.35 13.53 8.28
C ARG A 75 -6.99 14.22 8.37
N TYR A 76 -6.56 14.92 7.33
CA TYR A 76 -5.30 15.69 7.31
C TYR A 76 -5.41 16.93 6.41
N THR A 77 -4.54 17.92 6.61
CA THR A 77 -4.51 19.16 5.80
C THR A 77 -3.53 19.10 4.65
N ASP A 78 -2.39 18.44 4.86
CA ASP A 78 -1.29 18.34 3.91
C ASP A 78 -0.46 17.06 4.20
N PHE A 79 0.53 16.79 3.35
CA PHE A 79 1.37 15.59 3.49
C PHE A 79 2.22 15.59 4.76
N GLU A 80 2.60 16.76 5.30
CA GLU A 80 3.42 16.86 6.51
C GLU A 80 2.62 16.49 7.76
N ASP A 81 1.35 16.94 7.83
CA ASP A 81 0.40 16.51 8.86
C ASP A 81 0.11 15.00 8.78
N LEU A 82 -0.06 14.46 7.57
CA LEU A 82 -0.24 13.02 7.38
C LEU A 82 1.01 12.22 7.78
N GLU A 83 2.20 12.68 7.45
CA GLU A 83 3.47 12.07 7.85
C GLU A 83 3.65 12.07 9.37
N ARG A 84 3.37 13.19 10.05
CA ARG A 84 3.35 13.25 11.52
C ARG A 84 2.39 12.23 12.12
N LYS A 85 1.19 12.09 11.55
CA LYS A 85 0.19 11.11 11.99
C LYS A 85 0.63 9.68 11.75
N TYR A 86 1.29 9.39 10.63
CA TYR A 86 1.86 8.07 10.36
C TYR A 86 2.85 7.67 11.44
N TRP A 87 3.90 8.47 11.67
CA TRP A 87 4.94 8.15 12.65
C TRP A 87 4.43 8.13 14.09
N LYS A 88 3.47 9.00 14.44
CA LYS A 88 2.85 9.05 15.77
C LYS A 88 2.02 7.80 16.07
N ASN A 89 1.36 7.22 15.06
CA ASN A 89 0.37 6.15 15.27
C ASN A 89 0.85 4.76 14.81
N LEU A 90 2.09 4.63 14.34
CA LEU A 90 2.61 3.41 13.71
C LEU A 90 2.45 2.14 14.58
N THR A 91 2.55 2.25 15.90
CA THR A 91 2.41 1.15 16.86
C THR A 91 0.96 0.85 17.26
N PHE A 92 -0.01 1.65 16.79
CA PHE A 92 -1.42 1.50 17.07
C PHE A 92 -2.13 0.93 15.85
N ASN A 93 -3.20 0.14 16.07
CA ASN A 93 -4.05 -0.41 15.01
C ASN A 93 -3.26 -1.03 13.84
N ALA A 94 -2.56 -2.14 14.12
CA ALA A 94 -1.74 -2.87 13.14
C ALA A 94 -2.50 -3.11 11.81
N PRO A 95 -2.08 -2.46 10.70
CA PRO A 95 -2.78 -2.51 9.41
C PRO A 95 -2.54 -3.85 8.71
N ILE A 96 -3.36 -4.14 7.69
CA ILE A 96 -3.20 -5.32 6.83
C ILE A 96 -2.65 -4.85 5.48
N TYR A 97 -1.66 -5.58 4.96
CA TYR A 97 -1.05 -5.34 3.67
C TYR A 97 -1.17 -6.60 2.79
N GLY A 98 -1.76 -6.44 1.59
CA GLY A 98 -1.87 -7.49 0.57
C GLY A 98 -0.63 -7.59 -0.30
N ALA A 99 0.52 -7.86 0.31
CA ALA A 99 1.82 -7.95 -0.36
C ALA A 99 2.01 -9.27 -1.13
N ASP A 100 3.05 -9.32 -1.95
CA ASP A 100 3.60 -10.54 -2.56
C ASP A 100 2.59 -11.39 -3.36
N VAL A 101 1.62 -10.71 -3.99
CA VAL A 101 0.63 -11.34 -4.86
C VAL A 101 1.23 -11.54 -6.25
N ASN A 102 1.34 -12.79 -6.68
CA ASN A 102 1.81 -13.12 -8.03
C ASN A 102 0.78 -12.69 -9.09
N GLY A 103 1.21 -11.91 -10.08
CA GLY A 103 0.38 -11.53 -11.21
C GLY A 103 0.82 -10.20 -11.86
N THR A 104 0.06 -9.78 -12.86
CA THR A 104 0.17 -8.46 -13.49
C THR A 104 -1.22 -7.92 -13.75
N LEU A 105 -1.37 -6.59 -13.68
CA LEU A 105 -2.60 -5.90 -14.08
C LEU A 105 -2.49 -5.28 -15.48
N TYR A 106 -1.38 -5.50 -16.20
CA TYR A 106 -1.20 -5.02 -17.57
C TYR A 106 -2.16 -5.74 -18.53
N ASP A 107 -2.77 -5.00 -19.45
CA ASP A 107 -3.50 -5.60 -20.56
C ASP A 107 -2.51 -6.34 -21.49
N LYS A 108 -2.96 -7.42 -22.14
CA LYS A 108 -2.09 -8.27 -22.99
C LYS A 108 -1.44 -7.54 -24.17
N HIS A 109 -2.02 -6.41 -24.59
CA HIS A 109 -1.64 -5.66 -25.78
C HIS A 109 -0.95 -4.34 -25.45
N VAL A 110 -0.61 -4.11 -24.18
CA VAL A 110 0.23 -2.99 -23.73
C VAL A 110 1.69 -3.39 -23.80
#